data_AF-A0A9Q4AZQ9-F1
#
_entry.id   AF-A0A9Q4AZQ9-F1
#
_cell.length_a   1.000
_cell.length_b   1.000
_cell.length_c   1.000
_cell.angle_alpha   90.00
_cell.angle_beta   90.00
_cell.angle_gamma   90.00
#
_symmetry.space_group_name_H-M   'P 1'
#
loop_
_entity.id
_entity.type
_entity.pdbx_description
1 polymer ?
#
loop_
_entity_poly.entity_id
_entity_poly.type
_entity_poly.pdbx_seq_one_letter_code
_entity_poly.pdbx_strand_id
1 'polypeptide(L)'
;MTISVDIFKQNKIKYDWSTLYVGLKLDLIRYSDIVNYAVEFLTNHPDTSNQNIIQLAWGGDDINYESLLEHILKDSHINDFNLETDVWQHEKRKWRFGILAYLKMKHQDDFEGLLNKVTEVYADFDYPEDMDSFISYLEPKDGFNPLHYSKEENVSRLINLFNDFMNQEYLYFQKNNTL
;
A
#
# COMPACT_ATOMS: atom_id res chain seq x y z
N MET A 1 -4.40 -4.05 9.97
CA MET A 1 -4.05 -5.30 9.26
C MET A 1 -2.57 -5.20 8.91
N THR A 2 -1.75 -6.22 9.21
CA THR A 2 -0.33 -6.17 8.84
C THR A 2 -0.08 -6.89 7.52
N ILE A 3 0.70 -6.29 6.62
CA ILE A 3 1.06 -6.82 5.31
C ILE A 3 2.58 -6.88 5.16
N SER A 4 3.08 -7.99 4.62
CA SER A 4 4.50 -8.11 4.28
C SER A 4 4.85 -7.17 3.12
N VAL A 5 6.01 -6.50 3.24
CA VAL A 5 6.61 -5.69 2.16
C VAL A 5 6.85 -6.50 0.88
N ASP A 6 6.88 -7.84 0.95
CA ASP A 6 6.97 -8.72 -0.21
C ASP A 6 5.83 -8.51 -1.21
N ILE A 7 4.68 -7.96 -0.77
CA ILE A 7 3.58 -7.63 -1.68
C ILE A 7 4.04 -6.68 -2.79
N PHE A 8 4.96 -5.76 -2.50
CA PHE A 8 5.52 -4.85 -3.51
C PHE A 8 6.46 -5.59 -4.48
N LYS A 9 7.29 -6.52 -3.97
CA LYS A 9 8.14 -7.38 -4.83
C LYS A 9 7.28 -8.22 -5.77
N GLN A 10 6.24 -8.87 -5.26
CA GLN A 10 5.33 -9.72 -6.03
C GLN A 10 4.62 -8.94 -7.14
N ASN A 11 4.25 -7.69 -6.86
CA ASN A 11 3.58 -6.80 -7.81
C ASN A 11 4.54 -5.90 -8.60
N LYS A 12 5.87 -6.12 -8.51
CA LYS A 12 6.89 -5.32 -9.22
C LYS A 12 6.72 -3.80 -9.00
N ILE A 13 6.38 -3.41 -7.77
CA ILE A 13 6.29 -2.02 -7.35
C ILE A 13 7.58 -1.67 -6.60
N LYS A 14 8.23 -0.57 -6.99
CA LYS A 14 9.41 -0.08 -6.28
C LYS A 14 8.99 0.43 -4.90
N TYR A 15 9.73 0.01 -3.89
CA TYR A 15 9.53 0.43 -2.52
C TYR A 15 10.89 0.74 -1.88
N ASP A 16 10.90 1.71 -0.98
CA ASP A 16 12.10 2.22 -0.34
C ASP A 16 11.86 2.60 1.13
N TRP A 17 12.82 3.32 1.72
CA TRP A 17 12.72 3.83 3.09
C TRP A 17 11.47 4.67 3.34
N SER A 18 11.01 5.42 2.33
CA SER A 18 9.79 6.23 2.39
C SER A 18 8.58 5.32 2.48
N THR A 19 8.54 4.26 1.68
CA THR A 19 7.47 3.25 1.74
C THR A 19 7.40 2.60 3.11
N LEU A 20 8.54 2.21 3.68
CA LEU A 20 8.60 1.61 5.01
C LEU A 20 8.14 2.58 6.10
N TYR A 21 8.57 3.84 6.04
CA TYR A 21 8.16 4.85 7.00
C TYR A 21 6.64 5.06 6.97
N VAL A 22 6.03 5.23 5.80
CA VAL A 22 4.56 5.35 5.68
C VAL A 22 3.87 4.09 6.18
N GLY A 23 4.38 2.91 5.83
CA GLY A 23 3.81 1.63 6.28
C GLY A 23 3.81 1.50 7.79
N LEU A 24 4.88 1.97 8.43
CA LEU A 24 4.99 1.99 9.89
C LEU A 24 3.99 2.98 10.51
N LYS A 25 3.92 4.21 9.98
CA LYS A 25 3.02 5.25 10.49
C LYS A 25 1.53 4.90 10.34
N LEU A 26 1.19 4.09 9.35
CA LEU A 26 -0.17 3.57 9.13
C LEU A 26 -0.44 2.24 9.86
N ASP A 27 0.51 1.74 10.67
CA ASP A 27 0.41 0.44 11.36
C ASP A 27 0.13 -0.75 10.42
N LEU A 28 0.74 -0.70 9.23
CA LEU A 28 0.57 -1.70 8.16
C LEU A 28 1.71 -2.70 8.06
N ILE A 29 2.87 -2.43 8.66
CA ILE A 29 4.05 -3.30 8.59
C ILE A 29 4.55 -3.69 9.96
N ARG A 30 5.29 -4.80 10.01
CA ARG A 30 5.96 -5.25 11.23
C ARG A 30 7.40 -4.77 11.22
N TYR A 31 7.97 -4.62 12.42
CA TYR A 31 9.40 -4.31 12.57
C TYR A 31 10.30 -5.34 11.87
N SER A 32 9.92 -6.62 11.86
CA SER A 32 10.66 -7.67 11.12
C SER A 32 10.80 -7.35 9.63
N ASP A 33 9.79 -6.72 9.02
CA ASP A 33 9.81 -6.39 7.60
C ASP A 33 10.78 -5.23 7.33
N ILE A 34 10.90 -4.27 8.26
CA ILE A 34 11.89 -3.18 8.23
C ILE A 34 13.30 -3.73 8.44
N VAL A 35 13.51 -4.62 9.42
CA VAL A 35 14.80 -5.25 9.70
C VAL A 35 15.28 -6.03 8.47
N ASN A 36 14.42 -6.87 7.89
CA ASN A 36 14.75 -7.65 6.70
C ASN A 36 15.15 -6.76 5.52
N TYR A 37 14.43 -5.66 5.31
CA TYR A 37 14.80 -4.68 4.28
C TYR A 37 16.16 -4.04 4.55
N ALA A 38 16.44 -3.65 5.79
CA ALA A 38 17.72 -3.04 6.14
C ALA A 38 18.90 -4.01 5.96
N VAL A 39 18.73 -5.29 6.31
CA VAL A 39 19.72 -6.34 6.05
C VAL A 39 19.94 -6.54 4.55
N GLU A 40 18.88 -6.62 3.76
CA GLU A 40 18.96 -6.72 2.30
C GLU A 40 19.65 -5.49 1.69
N PHE A 41 19.34 -4.29 2.19
CA PHE A 41 19.96 -3.04 1.75
C PHE A 41 21.47 -3.05 1.99
N LEU A 42 21.92 -3.40 3.20
CA LEU A 42 23.36 -3.48 3.52
C LEU A 42 24.08 -4.57 2.73
N THR A 43 23.41 -5.70 2.46
CA THR A 43 23.96 -6.77 1.63
C THR A 43 24.23 -6.29 0.20
N ASN A 44 23.33 -5.47 -0.34
CA ASN A 44 23.45 -4.91 -1.69
C ASN A 44 24.34 -3.66 -1.75
N HIS A 45 24.61 -3.02 -0.61
CA HIS A 45 25.41 -1.79 -0.49
C HIS A 45 26.43 -1.93 0.64
N PRO A 46 27.46 -2.79 0.49
CA PRO A 46 28.38 -3.15 1.57
C PRO A 46 29.21 -1.96 2.10
N ASP A 47 29.35 -0.90 1.32
CA ASP A 47 30.07 0.33 1.71
C ASP A 47 29.21 1.32 2.52
N THR A 48 27.95 0.98 2.80
CA THR A 48 27.04 1.83 3.59
C THR A 48 27.55 2.00 5.02
N SER A 49 27.80 3.25 5.41
CA SER A 49 28.23 3.62 6.77
C SER A 49 27.16 4.33 7.60
N ASN A 50 25.93 4.47 7.07
CA ASN A 50 24.82 5.13 7.76
C ASN A 50 24.42 4.34 9.02
N GLN A 51 24.71 4.90 10.19
CA GLN A 51 24.48 4.23 11.48
C GLN A 51 23.00 3.89 11.71
N ASN A 52 22.07 4.69 11.20
CA ASN A 52 20.63 4.43 11.36
C ASN A 52 20.23 3.15 10.62
N ILE A 53 20.74 2.94 9.40
CA ILE A 53 20.47 1.73 8.61
C ILE A 53 21.06 0.50 9.30
N ILE A 54 22.28 0.61 9.82
CA ILE A 54 22.92 -0.52 10.51
C ILE A 54 22.14 -0.86 11.80
N GLN A 55 21.70 0.15 12.55
CA GLN A 55 20.83 -0.04 13.72
C GLN A 55 19.48 -0.70 13.39
N LEU A 56 18.85 -0.33 12.26
CA LEU A 56 17.66 -1.04 11.80
C LEU A 56 17.95 -2.52 11.45
N ALA A 57 19.10 -2.81 10.84
CA ALA A 57 19.48 -4.17 10.46
C ALA A 57 19.82 -5.06 11.66
N TRP A 58 20.34 -4.48 12.75
CA TRP A 58 20.50 -5.20 14.01
C TRP A 58 19.16 -5.63 14.60
N GLY A 59 18.16 -4.73 14.57
CA GLY A 59 16.85 -4.94 15.16
C GLY A 59 16.90 -5.09 16.69
N GLY A 60 15.73 -5.17 17.31
CA GLY A 60 15.59 -5.31 18.77
C GLY A 60 14.36 -4.60 19.30
N ASP A 61 13.92 -5.00 20.48
CA ASP A 61 12.70 -4.45 21.11
C ASP A 61 12.91 -3.03 21.68
N ASP A 62 14.16 -2.65 21.94
CA ASP A 62 14.56 -1.32 22.41
C ASP A 62 14.84 -0.31 21.29
N ILE A 63 14.72 -0.75 20.03
CA ILE A 63 14.96 0.08 18.86
C ILE A 63 13.78 1.00 18.59
N ASN A 64 14.05 2.30 18.49
CA ASN A 64 13.07 3.27 18.00
C ASN A 64 13.07 3.29 16.46
N TYR A 65 12.36 2.33 15.86
CA TYR A 65 12.25 2.16 14.40
C TYR A 65 11.77 3.43 13.69
N GLU A 66 10.81 4.15 14.27
CA GLU A 66 10.27 5.39 13.70
C GLU A 66 11.35 6.47 13.60
N SER A 67 12.06 6.75 14.70
CA SER A 67 13.11 7.77 14.72
C SER A 67 14.26 7.45 13.76
N LEU A 68 14.64 6.17 13.63
CA LEU A 68 15.70 5.78 12.71
C LEU A 68 15.28 5.97 11.25
N LEU A 69 14.06 5.58 10.90
CA LEU A 69 13.52 5.83 9.56
C LEU A 69 13.44 7.33 9.27
N GLU A 70 12.96 8.15 10.20
CA GLU A 70 12.95 9.61 10.03
C GLU A 70 14.34 10.18 9.76
N HIS A 71 15.37 9.72 10.48
CA HIS A 71 16.74 10.18 10.26
C HIS A 71 17.27 9.76 8.89
N ILE A 72 16.97 8.53 8.44
CA ILE A 72 17.35 8.06 7.10
C ILE A 72 16.70 8.93 6.01
N LEU A 73 15.44 9.33 6.19
CA LEU A 73 14.73 10.20 5.25
C LEU A 73 15.28 11.65 5.24
N LYS A 74 15.67 12.16 6.42
CA LYS A 74 16.34 13.47 6.53
C LYS A 74 17.71 13.46 5.83
N ASP A 75 18.48 12.39 6.02
CA ASP A 75 19.80 12.21 5.38
C ASP A 75 19.68 12.14 3.85
N SER A 76 18.56 11.63 3.31
CA SER A 76 18.28 11.60 1.87
C SER A 76 17.68 12.90 1.31
N HIS A 77 17.74 13.99 2.09
CA HIS A 77 17.19 15.32 1.76
C HIS A 77 15.68 15.37 1.60
N ILE A 78 14.94 14.40 2.14
CA ILE A 78 13.48 14.45 2.20
C ILE A 78 13.08 15.14 3.50
N ASN A 79 13.22 16.47 3.48
CA ASN A 79 13.17 17.31 4.69
C ASN A 79 11.76 17.53 5.25
N ASP A 80 10.72 17.32 4.45
CA ASP A 80 9.33 17.59 4.82
C ASP A 80 8.47 16.37 4.45
N PHE A 81 8.58 15.31 5.23
CA PHE A 81 7.76 14.09 5.07
C PHE A 81 6.45 14.22 5.87
N ASN A 82 5.72 15.31 5.62
CA ASN A 82 4.42 15.54 6.23
C ASN A 82 3.30 14.80 5.48
N LEU A 83 2.15 14.62 6.16
CA LEU A 83 0.99 13.86 5.65
C LEU A 83 0.42 14.44 4.34
N GLU A 84 0.70 15.70 4.03
CA GLU A 84 0.13 16.40 2.87
C GLU A 84 1.09 16.43 1.68
N THR A 85 2.30 15.88 1.81
CA THR A 85 3.26 15.86 0.71
C THR A 85 2.89 14.86 -0.37
N ASP A 86 3.22 15.20 -1.62
CA ASP A 86 3.05 14.31 -2.77
C ASP A 86 3.73 12.95 -2.53
N VAL A 87 4.87 12.94 -1.82
CA VAL A 87 5.59 11.71 -1.49
C VAL A 87 4.78 10.87 -0.50
N TRP A 88 4.28 11.46 0.60
CA TRP A 88 3.42 10.74 1.54
C TRP A 88 2.19 10.15 0.86
N GLN A 89 1.48 10.95 0.06
CA GLN A 89 0.27 10.51 -0.64
C GLN A 89 0.57 9.40 -1.66
N HIS A 90 1.70 9.50 -2.36
CA HIS A 90 2.16 8.45 -3.27
C HIS A 90 2.48 7.13 -2.54
N GLU A 91 3.18 7.19 -1.41
CA GLU A 91 3.48 6.00 -0.61
C GLU A 91 2.22 5.42 0.07
N LYS A 92 1.28 6.26 0.55
CA LYS A 92 -0.05 5.83 1.06
C LYS A 92 -0.82 5.09 -0.04
N ARG A 93 -0.78 5.59 -1.29
CA ARG A 93 -1.41 4.94 -2.45
C ARG A 93 -0.79 3.56 -2.74
N LYS A 94 0.54 3.40 -2.65
CA LYS A 94 1.20 2.09 -2.78
C LYS A 94 0.69 1.11 -1.73
N TRP A 95 0.60 1.54 -0.47
CA TRP A 95 0.08 0.70 0.62
C TRP A 95 -1.36 0.26 0.39
N ARG A 96 -2.23 1.20 -0.01
CA ARG A 96 -3.61 0.89 -0.39
C ARG A 96 -3.66 -0.18 -1.49
N PHE A 97 -2.89 0.00 -2.56
CA PHE A 97 -2.79 -0.99 -3.63
C PHE A 97 -2.31 -2.35 -3.11
N GLY A 98 -1.28 -2.39 -2.27
CA GLY A 98 -0.74 -3.61 -1.68
C GLY A 98 -1.80 -4.38 -0.87
N ILE A 99 -2.59 -3.66 -0.06
CA ILE A 99 -3.70 -4.25 0.70
C ILE A 99 -4.76 -4.83 -0.23
N LEU A 100 -5.20 -4.06 -1.23
CA LEU A 100 -6.20 -4.52 -2.19
C LEU A 100 -5.72 -5.73 -3.01
N ALA A 101 -4.44 -5.75 -3.41
CA ALA A 101 -3.83 -6.88 -4.10
C ALA A 101 -3.79 -8.15 -3.21
N TYR A 102 -3.42 -7.99 -1.93
CA TYR A 102 -3.44 -9.08 -0.96
C TYR A 102 -4.86 -9.62 -0.74
N LEU A 103 -5.85 -8.74 -0.57
CA LEU A 103 -7.25 -9.14 -0.41
C LEU A 103 -7.78 -9.89 -1.64
N LYS A 104 -7.49 -9.38 -2.84
CA LYS A 104 -7.85 -10.04 -4.10
C LYS A 104 -7.27 -11.45 -4.20
N MET A 105 -6.02 -11.65 -3.76
CA MET A 105 -5.40 -12.98 -3.72
C MET A 105 -6.06 -13.90 -2.69
N LYS A 106 -6.45 -13.37 -1.52
CA LYS A 106 -7.04 -14.15 -0.43
C LYS A 106 -8.49 -14.57 -0.69
N HIS A 107 -9.24 -13.79 -1.46
CA HIS A 107 -10.66 -13.98 -1.70
C HIS A 107 -10.96 -14.32 -3.18
N GLN A 108 -10.11 -15.13 -3.83
CA GLN A 108 -10.26 -15.47 -5.25
C GLN A 108 -11.61 -16.11 -5.62
N ASP A 109 -12.19 -16.86 -4.68
CA ASP A 109 -13.46 -17.58 -4.87
C ASP A 109 -14.64 -16.96 -4.09
N ASP A 110 -14.43 -15.81 -3.43
CA ASP A 110 -15.44 -15.15 -2.58
C ASP A 110 -15.51 -13.65 -2.90
N PHE A 111 -16.21 -13.33 -3.99
CA PHE A 111 -16.33 -11.96 -4.48
C PHE A 111 -17.10 -11.04 -3.54
N GLU A 112 -18.12 -11.54 -2.85
CA GLU A 112 -18.85 -10.72 -1.88
C GLU A 112 -17.99 -10.41 -0.65
N GLY A 113 -17.28 -11.41 -0.12
CA GLY A 113 -16.32 -11.20 0.96
C GLY A 113 -15.19 -10.26 0.56
N LEU A 114 -14.69 -10.36 -0.68
CA LEU A 114 -13.71 -9.42 -1.23
C LEU A 114 -14.26 -7.99 -1.22
N LEU A 115 -15.45 -7.74 -1.79
CA LEU A 115 -16.03 -6.40 -1.87
C LEU A 115 -16.31 -5.80 -0.48
N ASN A 116 -16.71 -6.64 0.49
CA ASN A 116 -16.87 -6.21 1.88
C ASN A 116 -15.53 -5.76 2.47
N LYS A 117 -14.44 -6.51 2.24
CA LYS A 117 -13.10 -6.11 2.69
C LYS A 117 -12.55 -4.89 1.96
N VAL A 118 -12.84 -4.74 0.67
CA VAL A 118 -12.50 -3.52 -0.09
C VAL A 118 -13.20 -2.29 0.50
N THR A 119 -14.44 -2.45 0.97
CA THR A 119 -15.19 -1.39 1.63
C THR A 119 -14.59 -0.98 2.98
N GLU A 120 -14.06 -1.94 3.76
CA GLU A 120 -13.29 -1.64 4.97
C GLU A 120 -12.04 -0.81 4.63
N VAL A 121 -11.28 -1.20 3.60
CA VAL A 121 -10.10 -0.44 3.14
C VAL A 121 -10.47 0.96 2.67
N TYR A 122 -11.60 1.12 1.98
CA TYR A 122 -12.10 2.43 1.54
C TYR A 122 -12.30 3.37 2.74
N ALA A 123 -12.88 2.88 3.84
CA ALA A 123 -13.04 3.65 5.07
C ALA A 123 -11.70 3.91 5.78
N ASP A 124 -10.83 2.89 5.90
CA ASP A 124 -9.51 3.00 6.56
C ASP A 124 -8.58 4.00 5.85
N PHE A 125 -8.81 4.27 4.56
CA PHE A 125 -8.05 5.22 3.74
C PHE A 125 -8.75 6.57 3.54
N ASP A 126 -9.74 6.89 4.39
CA ASP A 126 -10.46 8.17 4.41
C ASP A 126 -11.35 8.41 3.18
N TYR A 127 -12.01 7.36 2.68
CA TYR A 127 -12.98 7.42 1.57
C TYR A 127 -12.42 8.04 0.28
N PRO A 128 -11.35 7.48 -0.30
CA PRO A 128 -10.72 8.07 -1.47
C PRO A 128 -11.63 7.96 -2.71
N GLU A 129 -11.97 9.12 -3.30
CA GLU A 129 -12.97 9.25 -4.38
C GLU A 129 -12.70 8.36 -5.61
N ASP A 130 -11.43 8.04 -5.89
CA ASP A 130 -11.04 7.18 -7.01
C ASP A 130 -11.52 5.72 -6.86
N MET A 131 -11.96 5.31 -5.66
CA MET A 131 -12.54 3.99 -5.40
C MET A 131 -14.07 3.95 -5.51
N ASP A 132 -14.76 5.10 -5.50
CA ASP A 132 -16.23 5.21 -5.35
C ASP A 132 -17.00 4.28 -6.28
N SER A 133 -16.53 4.12 -7.52
CA SER A 133 -17.22 3.38 -8.58
C SER A 133 -17.48 1.90 -8.27
N PHE A 134 -16.72 1.30 -7.34
CA PHE A 134 -16.85 -0.11 -6.95
C PHE A 134 -17.15 -0.32 -5.47
N ILE A 135 -17.58 0.73 -4.75
CA ILE A 135 -18.04 0.61 -3.36
C ILE A 135 -19.52 0.22 -3.33
N SER A 136 -19.82 -0.92 -2.72
CA SER A 136 -21.10 -1.62 -2.87
C SER A 136 -22.32 -0.85 -2.35
N TYR A 137 -22.14 0.05 -1.37
CA TYR A 137 -23.23 0.85 -0.81
C TYR A 137 -23.42 2.22 -1.46
N LEU A 138 -22.52 2.65 -2.34
CA LEU A 138 -22.64 3.94 -3.02
C LEU A 138 -23.56 3.84 -4.23
N GLU A 139 -24.32 4.92 -4.47
CA GLU A 139 -25.10 5.03 -5.70
C GLU A 139 -24.17 5.16 -6.92
N PRO A 140 -24.38 4.37 -7.98
CA PRO A 140 -23.57 4.46 -9.19
C PRO A 140 -23.65 5.84 -9.86
N LYS A 141 -22.50 6.45 -10.13
CA LYS A 141 -22.41 7.76 -10.81
C LYS A 141 -22.59 7.69 -12.34
N ASP A 142 -22.63 6.48 -12.91
CA ASP A 142 -22.70 6.23 -14.37
C ASP A 142 -24.13 6.02 -14.89
N GLY A 143 -25.15 6.28 -14.06
CA GLY A 143 -26.56 6.10 -14.42
C GLY A 143 -27.05 4.65 -14.38
N PHE A 144 -26.22 3.72 -13.91
CA PHE A 144 -26.64 2.35 -13.65
C PHE A 144 -27.59 2.26 -12.45
N ASN A 145 -28.68 1.52 -12.58
CA ASN A 145 -29.63 1.27 -11.49
C ASN A 145 -29.50 -0.19 -11.00
N PRO A 146 -28.90 -0.44 -9.82
CA PRO A 146 -28.71 -1.80 -9.30
C PRO A 146 -30.00 -2.58 -9.09
N LEU A 147 -31.15 -1.89 -8.92
CA LEU A 147 -32.46 -2.51 -8.70
C LEU A 147 -33.00 -3.26 -9.92
N HIS A 148 -32.45 -3.01 -11.11
CA HIS A 148 -32.85 -3.68 -12.36
C HIS A 148 -32.08 -4.98 -12.62
N TYR A 149 -31.13 -5.34 -11.75
CA TYR A 149 -30.23 -6.47 -11.93
C TYR A 149 -30.26 -7.41 -10.73
N SER A 150 -29.91 -8.67 -10.96
CA SER A 150 -29.72 -9.65 -9.89
C SER A 150 -28.54 -9.27 -9.00
N LYS A 151 -28.48 -9.89 -7.82
CA LYS A 151 -27.36 -9.72 -6.89
C LYS A 151 -26.04 -10.13 -7.55
N GLU A 152 -26.03 -11.23 -8.28
CA GLU A 152 -24.86 -11.82 -8.93
C GLU A 152 -24.34 -10.91 -10.05
N GLU A 153 -25.24 -10.30 -10.84
CA GLU A 153 -24.87 -9.32 -11.87
C GLU A 153 -24.26 -8.06 -11.25
N ASN A 154 -24.84 -7.55 -10.16
CA ASN A 154 -24.32 -6.40 -9.43
C ASN A 154 -22.93 -6.68 -8.85
N VAL A 155 -22.75 -7.84 -8.20
CA VAL A 155 -21.42 -8.27 -7.68
C VAL A 155 -20.41 -8.39 -8.82
N SER A 156 -20.79 -9.02 -9.94
CA SER A 156 -19.91 -9.18 -11.10
C SER A 156 -19.46 -7.84 -11.68
N ARG A 157 -20.39 -6.88 -11.78
CA ARG A 157 -20.08 -5.50 -12.20
C ARG A 157 -19.06 -4.84 -11.28
N LEU A 158 -19.29 -4.88 -9.96
CA LEU A 158 -18.39 -4.25 -8.99
C LEU A 158 -16.99 -4.89 -9.01
N ILE A 159 -16.91 -6.21 -9.17
CA ILE A 159 -15.64 -6.92 -9.32
C ILE A 159 -14.91 -6.50 -10.60
N ASN A 160 -15.61 -6.32 -11.71
CA ASN A 160 -15.00 -5.83 -12.95
C ASN A 160 -14.44 -4.42 -12.77
N LEU A 161 -15.20 -3.51 -12.15
CA LEU A 161 -14.74 -2.14 -11.87
C LEU A 161 -13.54 -2.12 -10.91
N PHE A 162 -13.56 -2.96 -9.87
CA PHE A 162 -12.41 -3.14 -8.98
C PHE A 162 -11.18 -3.67 -9.73
N ASN A 163 -11.35 -4.65 -10.63
CA ASN A 163 -10.26 -5.18 -11.44
C ASN A 163 -9.68 -4.12 -12.40
N ASP A 164 -10.54 -3.31 -13.01
CA ASP A 164 -10.12 -2.20 -13.86
C ASP A 164 -9.33 -1.17 -13.06
N PHE A 165 -9.82 -0.79 -11.87
CA PHE A 165 -9.09 0.07 -10.94
C PHE A 165 -7.70 -0.49 -10.60
N MET A 166 -7.61 -1.76 -10.19
CA MET A 166 -6.33 -2.40 -9.87
C MET A 166 -5.36 -2.39 -11.06
N ASN A 167 -5.87 -2.58 -12.28
CA ASN A 167 -5.06 -2.48 -13.49
C ASN A 167 -4.55 -1.05 -13.73
N GLN A 168 -5.39 -0.03 -13.52
CA GLN A 168 -4.97 1.36 -13.65
C GLN A 168 -3.92 1.75 -12.60
N GLU A 169 -4.10 1.34 -11.33
CA GLU A 169 -3.11 1.55 -10.27
C GLU A 169 -1.77 0.91 -10.64
N TYR A 170 -1.80 -0.36 -11.09
CA TYR A 170 -0.59 -1.06 -11.51
C TYR A 170 0.13 -0.30 -12.64
N LEU A 171 -0.60 0.10 -13.69
CA LEU A 171 -0.04 0.87 -14.80
C LEU A 171 0.52 2.23 -14.35
N TYR A 172 -0.14 2.90 -13.40
CA TYR A 172 0.36 4.13 -12.80
C TYR A 172 1.72 3.90 -12.13
N PHE A 173 1.88 2.85 -11.32
CA PHE A 173 3.16 2.56 -10.69
C PHE A 173 4.25 2.15 -11.69
N GLN A 174 3.91 1.38 -12.73
CA GLN A 174 4.89 1.01 -13.75
C GLN A 174 5.44 2.23 -14.52
N LYS A 175 4.61 3.24 -14.80
CA LYS A 175 5.05 4.49 -15.46
C LYS A 175 5.91 5.37 -14.56
N ASN A 176 5.63 5.38 -13.26
CA ASN A 176 6.34 6.20 -12.29
C ASN A 176 7.60 5.52 -11.70
N ASN A 177 7.81 4.24 -11.99
CA ASN A 177 9.05 3.52 -11.64
C ASN A 177 10.26 3.88 -12.54
N THR A 178 10.05 4.65 -13.61
CA THR A 178 11.07 5.00 -14.63
C THR A 178 11.74 6.36 -14.44
N LEU A 179 11.62 6.98 -13.27
CA LEU A 179 12.33 8.21 -12.89
C LEU A 179 13.46 7.92 -11.89
#